data_AF-A0A6P8FE63-F1
#
_entry.id   AF-A0A6P8FE63-F1
#
_cell.length_a   1.000
_cell.length_b   1.000
_cell.length_c   1.000
_cell.angle_alpha   90.00
_cell.angle_beta   90.00
_cell.angle_gamma   90.00
#
_symmetry.space_group_name_H-M   'P 1'
#
loop_
_entity.id
_entity.type
_entity.pdbx_description
1 polymer ?
#
loop_
_entity_poly.entity_id
_entity_poly.type
_entity_poly.pdbx_seq_one_letter_code
_entity_poly.pdbx_strand_id
1 'polypeptide(L)'
;MFHLYPYLGPDLRAETRRTAHRPASSGAADVVGPKICFEGKVIMSGVKNNVGRGLNIVLLDGETGNIVRSSYFKGSDDWLDFLRSIQPGHITLVASFDDPASILTDEAREIFRGLGSSVIQTLGTRDGWVFASQKGSKESPFEKHISNDEKTNRYERWPEIIDVSGCFHKRI
;
A
#
# COMPACT_ATOMS: atom_id res chain seq x y z
N MET A 1 40.48 38.29 -18.76
CA MET A 1 39.26 39.08 -19.06
C MET A 1 38.34 38.18 -19.86
N PHE A 2 37.17 37.81 -19.28
CA PHE A 2 35.88 37.31 -19.82
C PHE A 2 35.86 36.55 -21.18
N HIS A 3 35.11 35.47 -21.44
CA HIS A 3 33.84 34.95 -20.92
C HIS A 3 33.61 33.54 -21.51
N LEU A 4 32.96 32.64 -20.76
CA LEU A 4 31.91 31.72 -21.26
C LEU A 4 31.20 31.13 -20.03
N TYR A 5 29.96 31.58 -19.78
CA TYR A 5 28.97 30.91 -18.93
C TYR A 5 28.08 30.04 -19.85
N PRO A 6 27.47 28.96 -19.35
CA PRO A 6 26.09 29.14 -18.88
C PRO A 6 25.72 28.35 -17.61
N TYR A 7 25.07 29.06 -16.69
CA TYR A 7 23.84 28.66 -16.01
C TYR A 7 23.68 27.19 -15.58
N LEU A 8 24.08 26.88 -14.35
CA LEU A 8 23.39 25.88 -13.53
C LEU A 8 22.03 26.47 -13.13
N GLY A 9 20.99 26.14 -13.89
CA GLY A 9 19.61 26.50 -13.58
C GLY A 9 19.08 25.80 -12.32
N PRO A 10 17.91 26.19 -11.79
CA PRO A 10 17.33 25.71 -10.53
C PRO A 10 16.84 24.24 -10.54
N ASP A 11 17.27 23.42 -11.49
CA ASP A 11 16.73 22.09 -11.77
C ASP A 11 17.20 21.00 -10.78
N LEU A 12 18.32 21.21 -10.07
CA LEU A 12 18.81 20.23 -9.08
C LEU A 12 17.92 20.10 -7.82
N ARG A 13 17.01 21.05 -7.56
CA ARG A 13 16.02 20.93 -6.46
C ARG A 13 14.77 20.15 -6.84
N ALA A 14 14.49 19.96 -8.14
CA ALA A 14 13.38 19.14 -8.60
C ALA A 14 13.76 17.65 -8.64
N GLU A 15 15.02 17.34 -8.94
CA GLU A 15 15.54 15.96 -8.96
C GLU A 15 15.53 15.29 -7.57
N THR A 16 15.65 16.08 -6.49
CA THR A 16 15.63 15.58 -5.10
C THR A 16 14.24 15.15 -4.61
N ARG A 17 13.17 15.39 -5.39
CA ARG A 17 11.79 14.95 -5.07
C ARG A 17 11.35 13.69 -5.82
N ARG A 18 12.29 12.96 -6.43
CA ARG A 18 12.01 11.69 -7.13
C ARG A 18 12.63 10.48 -6.42
N THR A 19 12.76 10.52 -5.10
CA THR A 19 13.13 9.32 -4.36
C THR A 19 11.93 8.38 -4.34
N ALA A 20 12.04 7.25 -5.03
CA ALA A 20 11.05 6.18 -4.92
C ALA A 20 10.90 5.82 -3.43
N HIS A 21 9.73 6.11 -2.87
CA HIS A 21 9.40 5.70 -1.53
C HIS A 21 8.75 4.33 -1.58
N ARG A 22 8.86 3.56 -0.50
CA ARG A 22 8.13 2.30 -0.33
C ARG A 22 6.85 2.62 0.45
N PRO A 23 5.73 2.97 -0.22
CA PRO A 23 4.51 3.35 0.48
C PRO A 23 3.92 2.19 1.28
N ALA A 24 4.15 0.94 0.90
CA ALA A 24 3.69 -0.22 1.66
C ALA A 24 4.68 -1.38 1.58
N SER A 25 4.89 -2.04 2.72
CA SER A 25 5.58 -3.32 2.85
C SER A 25 4.71 -4.26 3.68
N SER A 26 4.54 -5.48 3.20
CA SER A 26 3.84 -6.56 3.91
C SER A 26 4.55 -6.94 5.22
N GLY A 27 3.85 -7.66 6.08
CA GLY A 27 4.45 -8.27 7.27
C GLY A 27 5.31 -9.49 6.93
N ALA A 28 6.15 -9.91 7.88
CA ALA A 28 6.93 -11.13 7.80
C ALA A 28 6.30 -12.18 8.72
N ALA A 29 5.71 -13.21 8.12
CA ALA A 29 4.91 -14.20 8.82
C ALA A 29 3.89 -13.54 9.78
N ASP A 30 3.86 -13.99 11.04
CA ASP A 30 3.06 -13.46 12.14
C ASP A 30 3.89 -12.68 13.17
N VAL A 31 5.19 -12.46 12.90
CA VAL A 31 6.15 -11.90 13.87
C VAL A 31 6.47 -10.42 13.63
N VAL A 32 6.65 -10.01 12.37
CA VAL A 32 7.00 -8.63 12.02
C VAL A 32 5.83 -8.00 11.29
N GLY A 33 5.19 -7.02 11.93
CA GLY A 33 4.08 -6.29 11.32
C GLY A 33 4.50 -5.46 10.09
N PRO A 34 3.54 -5.11 9.22
CA PRO A 34 3.78 -4.37 7.99
C PRO A 34 4.21 -2.93 8.28
N LYS A 35 4.62 -2.23 7.22
CA LYS A 35 4.98 -0.81 7.27
C LYS A 35 4.28 -0.06 6.15
N ILE A 36 3.56 1.01 6.48
CA ILE A 36 2.93 1.92 5.51
C ILE A 36 3.45 3.33 5.73
N CYS A 37 3.90 3.95 4.64
CA CYS A 37 4.50 5.28 4.61
C CYS A 37 3.86 6.15 3.54
N PHE A 38 3.82 7.47 3.78
CA PHE A 38 3.45 8.44 2.77
C PHE A 38 4.32 9.70 2.94
N GLU A 39 4.89 10.21 1.86
CA GLU A 39 5.81 11.37 1.87
C GLU A 39 6.93 11.24 2.94
N GLY A 40 7.52 10.05 3.06
CA GLY A 40 8.59 9.77 4.04
C GLY A 40 8.12 9.61 5.49
N LYS A 41 6.84 9.88 5.80
CA LYS A 41 6.26 9.72 7.14
C LYS A 41 5.69 8.31 7.32
N VAL A 42 6.12 7.62 8.38
CA VAL A 42 5.56 6.32 8.77
C VAL A 42 4.17 6.53 9.40
N ILE A 43 3.14 5.96 8.76
CA ILE A 43 1.75 6.02 9.21
C ILE A 43 1.43 4.79 10.06
N MET A 44 1.70 3.59 9.53
CA MET A 44 1.49 2.32 10.24
C MET A 44 2.80 1.55 10.35
N SER A 45 3.09 1.02 11.55
CA SER A 45 4.20 0.09 11.76
C SER A 45 4.07 -0.67 13.09
N GLY A 46 4.82 -1.78 13.21
CA GLY A 46 4.96 -2.49 14.49
C GLY A 46 5.46 -1.60 15.64
N VAL A 47 6.42 -0.69 15.37
CA VAL A 47 6.95 0.25 16.37
C VAL A 47 5.88 1.22 16.89
N LYS A 48 4.90 1.58 16.04
CA LYS A 48 3.79 2.47 16.42
C LYS A 48 2.64 1.73 17.11
N ASN A 49 2.74 0.40 17.26
CA ASN A 49 1.70 -0.46 17.84
C ASN A 49 0.31 -0.28 17.21
N ASN A 50 0.26 0.01 15.90
CA ASN A 50 -0.98 0.29 15.17
C ASN A 50 -1.17 -0.58 13.93
N VAL A 51 -0.56 -1.77 13.94
CA VAL A 51 -0.70 -2.80 12.89
C VAL A 51 -1.20 -4.09 13.49
N GLY A 52 -1.86 -4.92 12.69
CA GLY A 52 -2.41 -6.20 13.14
C GLY A 52 -2.65 -7.16 12.00
N ARG A 53 -2.91 -8.42 12.35
CA ARG A 53 -3.20 -9.50 11.40
C ARG A 53 -4.33 -9.10 10.44
N GLY A 54 -4.25 -9.58 9.21
CA GLY A 54 -5.21 -9.33 8.14
C GLY A 54 -4.75 -8.23 7.20
N LEU A 55 -5.65 -7.30 6.86
CA LEU A 55 -5.33 -6.15 6.01
C LEU A 55 -5.11 -4.89 6.84
N ASN A 56 -3.99 -4.22 6.62
CA ASN A 56 -3.66 -2.92 7.20
C ASN A 56 -3.87 -1.87 6.11
N ILE A 57 -4.75 -0.90 6.35
CA ILE A 57 -5.22 0.03 5.32
C ILE A 57 -5.09 1.48 5.80
N VAL A 58 -4.55 2.34 4.94
CA VAL A 58 -4.53 3.79 5.11
C VAL A 58 -5.30 4.43 3.96
N LEU A 59 -6.22 5.32 4.31
CA LEU A 59 -6.96 6.17 3.40
C LEU A 59 -6.48 7.61 3.56
N LEU A 60 -6.03 8.21 2.46
CA LEU A 60 -5.56 9.58 2.41
C LEU A 60 -6.44 10.40 1.48
N ASP A 61 -6.57 11.69 1.79
CA ASP A 61 -7.10 12.68 0.87
C ASP A 61 -6.07 12.92 -0.26
N GLY A 62 -6.48 12.77 -1.52
CA GLY A 62 -5.54 12.80 -2.65
C GLY A 62 -5.03 14.19 -3.03
N GLU A 63 -5.68 15.26 -2.57
CA GLU A 63 -5.27 16.63 -2.83
C GLU A 63 -4.28 17.10 -1.75
N THR A 64 -4.65 16.91 -0.48
CA THR A 64 -3.89 17.39 0.67
C THR A 64 -2.82 16.40 1.12
N GLY A 65 -3.05 15.09 0.95
CA GLY A 65 -2.24 14.01 1.53
C GLY A 65 -2.55 13.74 3.00
N ASN A 66 -3.60 14.34 3.57
CA ASN A 66 -3.98 14.14 4.96
C ASN A 66 -4.59 12.75 5.17
N ILE A 67 -4.35 12.16 6.35
CA ILE A 67 -4.94 10.88 6.73
C ILE A 67 -6.43 11.10 6.99
N VAL A 68 -7.26 10.42 6.20
CA VAL A 68 -8.71 10.38 6.39
C VAL A 68 -9.05 9.30 7.42
N ARG A 69 -8.56 8.08 7.20
CA ARG A 69 -8.72 6.95 8.13
C ARG A 69 -7.53 5.98 8.03
N SER A 70 -7.24 5.27 9.11
CA SER A 70 -6.26 4.18 9.10
C SER A 70 -6.66 3.11 10.11
N SER A 71 -6.63 1.84 9.72
CA SER A 71 -6.94 0.72 10.62
C SER A 71 -6.39 -0.59 10.08
N TYR A 72 -6.37 -1.63 10.91
CA TYR A 72 -6.21 -3.01 10.47
C TYR A 72 -7.49 -3.80 10.70
N PHE A 73 -7.70 -4.85 9.92
CA PHE A 73 -8.94 -5.64 9.92
C PHE A 73 -8.63 -7.13 9.91
N LYS A 74 -9.24 -7.88 10.85
CA LYS A 74 -9.08 -9.33 11.02
C LYS A 74 -10.41 -10.14 11.02
N GLY A 75 -11.48 -9.59 10.45
CA GLY A 75 -12.77 -10.29 10.25
C GLY A 75 -13.89 -9.91 11.21
N SER A 76 -14.19 -8.61 11.38
CA SER A 76 -15.29 -8.10 12.24
C SER A 76 -16.20 -7.09 11.52
N ASP A 77 -17.35 -6.76 12.12
CA ASP A 77 -18.55 -6.19 11.47
C ASP A 77 -18.51 -4.75 10.89
N ASP A 78 -17.41 -4.00 10.99
CA ASP A 78 -17.35 -2.62 10.44
C ASP A 78 -16.33 -2.45 9.29
N TRP A 79 -15.71 -3.54 8.85
CA TRP A 79 -14.63 -3.47 7.87
C TRP A 79 -15.16 -3.18 6.45
N LEU A 80 -16.34 -3.70 6.10
CA LEU A 80 -17.02 -3.35 4.85
C LEU A 80 -17.45 -1.88 4.82
N ASP A 81 -17.90 -1.33 5.95
CA ASP A 81 -18.25 0.09 6.03
C ASP A 81 -17.02 0.99 5.91
N PHE A 82 -15.84 0.53 6.36
CA PHE A 82 -14.58 1.17 6.02
C PHE A 82 -14.36 1.20 4.50
N LEU A 83 -14.48 0.06 3.82
CA LEU A 83 -14.28 0.00 2.38
C LEU A 83 -15.29 0.85 1.59
N ARG A 84 -16.57 0.82 1.99
CA ARG A 84 -17.64 1.63 1.38
C ARG A 84 -17.42 3.13 1.55
N SER A 85 -16.67 3.54 2.57
CA SER A 85 -16.31 4.96 2.78
C SER A 85 -15.26 5.49 1.79
N ILE A 86 -14.68 4.65 0.91
CA ILE A 86 -13.67 5.07 -0.06
C ILE A 86 -14.31 5.88 -1.20
N GLN A 87 -14.12 7.20 -1.14
CA GLN A 87 -14.57 8.16 -2.14
C GLN A 87 -13.59 8.35 -3.31
N PRO A 88 -14.06 8.84 -4.48
CA PRO A 88 -13.18 9.32 -5.55
C PRO A 88 -12.20 10.37 -5.03
N GLY A 89 -10.98 10.35 -5.54
CA GLY A 89 -9.90 11.25 -5.10
C GLY A 89 -9.07 10.70 -3.94
N HIS A 90 -9.59 9.79 -3.12
CA HIS A 90 -8.78 9.18 -2.06
C HIS A 90 -7.65 8.30 -2.62
N ILE A 91 -6.52 8.33 -1.91
CA ILE A 91 -5.42 7.37 -2.08
C ILE A 91 -5.61 6.28 -1.02
N THR A 92 -5.66 5.02 -1.45
CA THR A 92 -5.74 3.84 -0.59
C THR A 92 -4.40 3.12 -0.61
N LEU A 93 -3.82 2.87 0.57
CA LEU A 93 -2.60 2.08 0.74
C LEU A 93 -2.92 0.84 1.59
N VAL A 94 -2.45 -0.33 1.17
CA VAL A 94 -2.77 -1.62 1.79
C VAL A 94 -1.51 -2.47 1.94
N ALA A 95 -1.38 -3.13 3.09
CA ALA A 95 -0.37 -4.15 3.35
C ALA A 95 -0.96 -5.34 4.12
N SER A 96 -0.68 -6.57 3.67
CA SER A 96 -1.07 -7.78 4.37
C SER A 96 -0.17 -8.08 5.58
N PHE A 97 -0.73 -8.78 6.58
CA PHE A 97 0.01 -9.32 7.71
C PHE A 97 -0.58 -10.67 8.16
N ASP A 98 0.27 -11.69 8.29
CA ASP A 98 -0.09 -13.09 8.54
C ASP A 98 -1.03 -13.66 7.47
N ASP A 99 -2.31 -13.29 7.47
CA ASP A 99 -3.31 -13.86 6.56
C ASP A 99 -4.33 -12.82 6.09
N PRO A 100 -4.24 -12.32 4.84
CA PRO A 100 -5.16 -11.33 4.31
C PRO A 100 -6.49 -11.92 3.81
N ALA A 101 -6.55 -13.22 3.48
CA ALA A 101 -7.67 -13.77 2.74
C ALA A 101 -8.90 -14.08 3.60
N SER A 102 -8.70 -14.39 4.88
CA SER A 102 -9.79 -14.75 5.81
C SER A 102 -10.85 -13.65 6.00
N ILE A 103 -10.54 -12.39 5.68
CA ILE A 103 -11.48 -11.27 5.81
C ILE A 103 -12.17 -10.89 4.49
N LEU A 104 -11.72 -11.45 3.35
CA LEU A 104 -12.17 -11.04 2.03
C LEU A 104 -13.48 -11.75 1.63
N THR A 105 -14.59 -11.03 1.80
CA THR A 105 -15.89 -11.39 1.21
C THR A 105 -15.91 -11.13 -0.30
N ASP A 106 -16.94 -11.61 -1.00
CA ASP A 106 -17.10 -11.29 -2.43
C ASP A 106 -17.19 -9.77 -2.65
N GLU A 107 -17.97 -9.07 -1.82
CA GLU A 107 -18.08 -7.60 -1.86
C GLU A 107 -16.72 -6.91 -1.64
N ALA A 108 -15.88 -7.42 -0.74
CA ALA A 108 -14.51 -6.97 -0.55
C ALA A 108 -13.73 -6.94 -1.85
N ARG A 109 -13.76 -8.09 -2.53
CA ARG A 109 -13.00 -8.36 -3.74
C ARG A 109 -13.51 -7.46 -4.85
N GLU A 110 -14.81 -7.18 -4.91
CA GLU A 110 -15.38 -6.25 -5.88
C GLU A 110 -14.96 -4.81 -5.65
N ILE A 111 -14.91 -4.35 -4.40
CA ILE A 111 -14.44 -3.00 -4.10
C ILE A 111 -12.98 -2.84 -4.51
N PHE A 112 -12.10 -3.77 -4.11
CA PHE A 112 -10.68 -3.71 -4.47
C PHE A 112 -10.42 -3.89 -5.97
N ARG A 113 -11.20 -4.75 -6.65
CA ARG A 113 -11.17 -4.85 -8.12
C ARG A 113 -11.56 -3.52 -8.76
N GLY A 114 -12.59 -2.85 -8.23
CA GLY A 114 -12.99 -1.50 -8.65
C GLY A 114 -11.95 -0.42 -8.36
N LEU A 115 -11.04 -0.65 -7.41
CA LEU A 115 -9.86 0.18 -7.16
C LEU A 115 -8.68 -0.16 -8.09
N GLY A 116 -8.82 -1.17 -8.96
CA GLY A 116 -7.81 -1.57 -9.94
C GLY A 116 -6.88 -2.69 -9.49
N SER A 117 -7.25 -3.48 -8.47
CA SER A 117 -6.50 -4.70 -8.14
C SER A 117 -6.74 -5.80 -9.18
N SER A 118 -5.64 -6.38 -9.66
CA SER A 118 -5.61 -7.50 -10.60
C SER A 118 -5.61 -8.86 -9.91
N VAL A 119 -5.12 -8.95 -8.67
CA VAL A 119 -4.94 -10.22 -7.93
C VAL A 119 -5.95 -10.45 -6.81
N ILE A 120 -6.75 -9.44 -6.43
CA ILE A 120 -7.63 -9.57 -5.26
C ILE A 120 -8.70 -10.66 -5.42
N GLN A 121 -9.08 -11.03 -6.65
CA GLN A 121 -10.04 -12.12 -6.88
C GLN A 121 -9.47 -13.49 -6.49
N THR A 122 -8.16 -13.66 -6.62
CA THR A 122 -7.46 -14.93 -6.40
C THR A 122 -6.59 -14.92 -5.15
N LEU A 123 -6.55 -13.81 -4.41
CA LEU A 123 -5.72 -13.68 -3.21
C LEU A 123 -6.09 -14.74 -2.17
N GLY A 124 -5.10 -15.55 -1.80
CA GLY A 124 -5.23 -16.75 -0.97
C GLY A 124 -4.68 -16.61 0.44
N THR A 125 -4.89 -17.67 1.23
CA THR A 125 -4.51 -17.73 2.64
C THR A 125 -3.00 -17.55 2.81
N ARG A 126 -2.63 -16.55 3.61
CA ARG A 126 -1.24 -16.15 3.91
C ARG A 126 -0.41 -15.65 2.73
N ASP A 127 -1.05 -15.28 1.64
CA ASP A 127 -0.36 -14.59 0.56
C ASP A 127 0.23 -13.26 1.06
N GLY A 128 1.40 -12.90 0.52
CA GLY A 128 1.93 -11.55 0.64
C GLY A 128 1.21 -10.66 -0.36
N TRP A 129 0.65 -9.54 0.09
CA TRP A 129 -0.01 -8.58 -0.78
C TRP A 129 0.22 -7.15 -0.30
N VAL A 130 0.65 -6.30 -1.22
CA VAL A 130 0.73 -4.86 -1.06
C VAL A 130 0.05 -4.21 -2.25
N PHE A 131 -0.78 -3.23 -1.96
CA PHE A 131 -1.58 -2.58 -2.97
C PHE A 131 -1.72 -1.11 -2.63
N ALA A 132 -1.64 -0.28 -3.64
CA ALA A 132 -1.93 1.13 -3.49
C ALA A 132 -2.68 1.62 -4.72
N SER A 133 -3.64 2.52 -4.55
CA SER A 133 -4.44 3.02 -5.67
C SER A 133 -5.00 4.41 -5.37
N GLN A 134 -5.17 5.19 -6.43
CA GLN A 134 -6.05 6.35 -6.42
C GLN A 134 -7.26 6.01 -7.29
N LYS A 135 -8.45 6.05 -6.71
CA LYS A 135 -9.71 5.64 -7.37
C LYS A 135 -9.88 6.40 -8.70
N GLY A 136 -9.92 5.67 -9.83
CA GLY A 136 -10.03 6.24 -11.18
C GLY A 136 -9.14 5.57 -12.25
N SER A 137 -8.20 4.70 -11.87
CA SER A 137 -7.44 3.87 -12.83
C SER A 137 -8.13 2.52 -13.09
N LYS A 138 -8.00 2.00 -14.32
CA LYS A 138 -8.51 0.66 -14.69
C LYS A 138 -7.74 -0.45 -13.96
N GLU A 139 -6.43 -0.29 -13.83
CA GLU A 139 -5.51 -1.17 -13.10
C GLU A 139 -4.52 -0.30 -12.33
N SER A 140 -4.14 -0.74 -11.12
CA SER A 140 -3.14 -0.02 -10.36
C SER A 140 -1.72 -0.47 -10.74
N PRO A 141 -0.80 0.44 -11.07
CA PRO A 141 0.61 0.10 -11.25
C PRO A 141 1.32 -0.18 -9.92
N PHE A 142 0.65 0.01 -8.78
CA PHE A 142 1.21 -0.14 -7.44
C PHE A 142 0.64 -1.36 -6.73
N GLU A 143 0.76 -2.53 -7.35
CA GLU A 143 0.36 -3.81 -6.78
C GLU A 143 1.51 -4.82 -6.85
N LYS A 144 1.74 -5.54 -5.76
CA LYS A 144 2.56 -6.76 -5.76
C LYS A 144 1.89 -7.84 -4.93
N HIS A 145 2.10 -9.07 -5.36
CA HIS A 145 1.58 -10.28 -4.76
C HIS A 145 2.64 -11.37 -4.77
N ILE A 146 2.65 -12.21 -3.74
CA ILE A 146 3.40 -13.46 -3.69
C ILE A 146 2.52 -14.52 -3.03
N SER A 147 2.34 -15.65 -3.71
CA SER A 147 1.54 -16.75 -3.20
C SER A 147 2.24 -17.45 -2.04
N ASN A 148 1.46 -17.90 -1.07
CA ASN A 148 1.91 -18.88 -0.09
C ASN A 148 2.05 -20.27 -0.76
N ASP A 149 3.27 -20.75 -0.90
CA ASP A 149 3.60 -22.05 -1.48
C ASP A 149 4.73 -22.71 -0.68
N GLU A 150 4.47 -23.87 -0.09
CA GLU A 150 5.41 -24.62 0.75
C GLU A 150 6.78 -24.85 0.10
N LYS A 151 6.85 -24.90 -1.25
CA LYS A 151 8.09 -25.13 -1.99
C LYS A 151 8.94 -23.87 -2.18
N THR A 152 8.31 -22.70 -2.19
CA THR A 152 8.99 -21.42 -2.51
C THR A 152 9.00 -20.44 -1.35
N ASN A 153 8.26 -20.74 -0.29
CA ASN A 153 8.18 -19.93 0.91
C ASN A 153 9.54 -19.71 1.56
N ARG A 154 9.76 -18.47 2.00
CA ARG A 154 10.95 -18.08 2.77
C ARG A 154 10.83 -18.43 4.26
N TYR A 155 9.60 -18.45 4.78
CA TYR A 155 9.28 -18.87 6.14
C TYR A 155 8.40 -20.11 6.07
N GLU A 156 8.43 -20.99 7.09
CA GLU A 156 7.79 -22.31 7.04
C GLU A 156 6.40 -22.35 6.37
N ARG A 157 5.53 -21.37 6.68
CA ARG A 157 4.17 -21.30 6.14
C ARG A 157 3.79 -19.92 5.58
N TRP A 158 4.80 -19.08 5.27
CA TRP A 158 4.59 -17.73 4.74
C TRP A 158 5.64 -17.37 3.69
N PRO A 159 5.25 -16.62 2.64
CA PRO A 159 6.19 -16.13 1.64
C PRO A 159 7.06 -15.00 2.21
N GLU A 160 8.04 -14.55 1.42
CA GLU A 160 8.89 -13.43 1.82
C GLU A 160 8.16 -12.08 1.81
N ILE A 161 8.77 -11.09 2.47
CA ILE A 161 8.26 -9.72 2.51
C ILE A 161 8.31 -9.12 1.11
N ILE A 162 7.17 -8.61 0.65
CA ILE A 162 7.07 -7.78 -0.55
C ILE A 162 6.79 -6.33 -0.19
N ASP A 163 7.33 -5.43 -1.02
CA ASP A 163 7.06 -3.99 -0.96
C ASP A 163 6.72 -3.43 -2.33
N VAL A 164 5.81 -2.47 -2.35
CA VAL A 164 5.58 -1.65 -3.53
C VAL A 164 6.39 -0.37 -3.36
N SER A 165 7.16 -0.02 -4.39
CA SER A 165 7.92 1.21 -4.48
C SER A 165 7.30 2.09 -5.54
N GLY A 166 7.12 3.38 -5.24
CA GLY A 166 6.49 4.30 -6.18
C GLY A 166 6.31 5.70 -5.62
N CYS A 167 5.90 6.62 -6.50
CA CYS A 167 5.58 7.99 -6.15
C CYS A 167 4.11 8.27 -6.46
N PHE A 168 3.34 8.69 -5.45
CA PHE A 168 2.02 9.27 -5.66
C PHE A 168 2.18 10.75 -6.01
N HIS A 169 1.68 11.17 -7.16
CA HIS A 169 1.66 12.58 -7.55
C HIS A 169 0.42 13.23 -6.94
N LYS A 170 0.58 14.39 -6.29
CA LYS A 170 -0.57 15.26 -6.01
C LYS A 170 -1.09 15.75 -7.35
N ARG A 171 -2.40 15.64 -7.60
CA ARG A 171 -3.06 16.46 -8.61
C ARG A 171 -3.09 17.87 -8.04
N ILE A 172 -2.13 18.69 -8.44
CA ILE A 172 -2.13 20.14 -8.19
C ILE A 172 -2.91 20.79 -9.33
#